data_AF-A0A6M9Q5L7-F1
#
_entry.id   AF-A0A6M9Q5L7-F1
#
_cell.length_a   1.000
_cell.length_b   1.000
_cell.length_c   1.000
_cell.angle_alpha   90.00
_cell.angle_beta   90.00
_cell.angle_gamma   90.00
#
_symmetry.space_group_name_H-M   'P 1'
#
loop_
_entity.id
_entity.type
_entity.pdbx_description
1 polymer ?
#
loop_
_entity_poly.entity_id
_entity_poly.type
_entity_poly.pdbx_seq_one_letter_code
_entity_poly.pdbx_strand_id
1 'polypeptide(L)'
;MDGRASSLTITDKIPYFLEAGVKPVVFSAITGIKDQRFPHRQFLAWGPAAFRFDFRHWIANQYGRGLIYKVLTRTVSILLAPLIGLEKLILGYSSQWSWAMPAFMHGLVLARQGKIDLIYSTGGAWSAHLAGYWLKKVTGLPWIVEVHDPLVIRKSPEDQGFDKPSNRDAQFRQRLEKKICQSSDLVWWFTEGAVHYAKVRNPNLNTLGNAHGFMLLPGAEPPGGLGAVKPHIYTEHLNLCHFGSLANDRSLSTILKALSALLKKHPEARDFIRIHAYGAPLDPLTSAFIKDFGFEDVLLAHGRLERDPVSGKSGRERVIERMQSADVLILLHGNDEWCAEYIPSKLYDYLWTGRPIWGITHRNPQLDQMLLDRGAYLSPQSKPQDVELALERIWIDWKERKLIEPKWDPLGVDQSAYRILSEMQENIRKNP
;
A
#
# COMPACT_ATOMS: atom_id res chain seq x y z
N MET A 1 -1.69 3.69 13.86
CA MET A 1 -2.47 3.83 12.61
C MET A 1 -2.95 2.45 12.15
N ASP A 2 -3.44 1.62 13.08
CA ASP A 2 -3.96 0.31 12.72
C ASP A 2 -5.32 0.52 12.06
N GLY A 3 -5.43 0.21 10.77
CA GLY A 3 -6.67 0.31 10.00
C GLY A 3 -6.75 1.43 8.95
N ARG A 4 -5.65 2.11 8.63
CA ARG A 4 -5.47 2.70 7.28
C ARG A 4 -4.63 1.70 6.52
N ALA A 5 -5.12 1.21 5.37
CA ALA A 5 -4.48 0.22 4.48
C ALA A 5 -3.01 -0.01 4.85
N SER A 6 -2.78 -0.93 5.78
CA SER A 6 -1.44 -1.22 6.29
C SER A 6 -0.75 -1.97 5.18
N SER A 7 -0.13 -1.20 4.28
CA SER A 7 0.75 -1.66 3.23
C SER A 7 1.79 -2.57 3.86
N LEU A 8 1.58 -3.87 3.75
CA LEU A 8 2.57 -4.96 3.75
C LEU A 8 3.92 -4.48 4.27
N THR A 9 4.03 -4.52 5.60
CA THR A 9 5.07 -3.78 6.28
C THR A 9 6.26 -4.68 6.55
N ILE A 10 7.41 -4.06 6.80
CA ILE A 10 8.56 -4.74 7.40
C ILE A 10 8.17 -5.58 8.64
N THR A 11 7.14 -5.15 9.38
CA THR A 11 6.63 -5.85 10.57
C THR A 11 6.19 -7.28 10.27
N ASP A 12 5.60 -7.52 9.10
CA ASP A 12 5.12 -8.85 8.69
C ASP A 12 6.29 -9.76 8.27
N LYS A 13 7.39 -9.18 7.76
CA LYS A 13 8.61 -9.92 7.36
C LYS A 13 9.55 -10.23 8.53
N ILE A 14 9.50 -9.42 9.61
CA ILE A 14 10.41 -9.56 10.76
C ILE A 14 10.42 -10.97 11.39
N PRO A 15 9.28 -11.65 11.62
CA PRO A 15 9.28 -13.00 12.16
C PRO A 15 10.19 -13.97 11.39
N TYR A 16 10.10 -13.97 10.07
CA TYR A 16 10.94 -14.81 9.19
C TYR A 16 12.43 -14.41 9.24
N PHE A 17 12.72 -13.12 9.35
CA PHE A 17 14.11 -12.66 9.52
C PHE A 17 14.69 -13.10 10.87
N LEU A 18 13.91 -13.02 11.95
CA LEU A 18 14.33 -13.49 13.27
C LEU A 18 14.58 -15.00 13.26
N GLU A 19 13.70 -15.78 12.62
CA GLU A 19 13.86 -17.23 12.44
C GLU A 19 15.13 -17.57 11.65
N ALA A 20 15.47 -16.77 10.63
CA ALA A 20 16.72 -16.88 9.88
C ALA A 20 17.96 -16.35 10.64
N GLY A 21 17.83 -15.97 11.91
CA GLY A 21 18.91 -15.50 12.76
C GLY A 21 19.34 -14.04 12.55
N VAL A 22 18.59 -13.25 11.76
CA VAL A 22 18.81 -11.81 11.62
C VAL A 22 18.45 -11.12 12.94
N LYS A 23 19.29 -10.18 13.37
CA LYS A 23 19.08 -9.39 14.60
C LYS A 23 18.74 -7.95 14.23
N PRO A 24 17.46 -7.63 13.95
CA PRO A 24 17.09 -6.30 13.46
C PRO A 24 17.21 -5.25 14.56
N VAL A 25 17.68 -4.06 14.17
CA VAL A 25 17.49 -2.82 14.93
C VAL A 25 16.62 -1.90 14.08
N VAL A 26 15.39 -1.65 14.51
CA VAL A 26 14.39 -0.94 13.70
C VAL A 26 14.31 0.52 14.09
N PHE A 27 14.33 1.39 13.10
CA PHE A 27 14.04 2.81 13.24
C PHE A 27 12.70 3.15 12.59
N SER A 28 11.83 3.86 13.30
CA SER A 28 10.56 4.35 12.75
C SER A 28 10.23 5.77 13.22
N ALA A 29 9.17 6.35 12.66
CA ALA A 29 8.60 7.59 13.18
C ALA A 29 7.88 7.34 14.52
N ILE A 30 7.84 8.36 15.37
CA ILE A 30 7.15 8.31 16.68
C ILE A 30 5.62 8.14 16.59
N THR A 31 5.06 8.21 15.38
CA THR A 31 3.63 8.15 15.12
C THR A 31 3.08 6.71 15.08
N GLY A 32 3.96 5.71 15.00
CA GLY A 32 3.62 4.28 15.00
C GLY A 32 3.64 3.62 16.38
N ILE A 33 3.29 2.34 16.42
CA ILE A 33 3.39 1.51 17.63
C ILE A 33 4.82 0.99 17.77
N LYS A 34 5.37 1.07 18.98
CA LYS A 34 6.69 0.52 19.29
C LYS A 34 6.61 -0.97 19.56
N ASP A 35 7.10 -1.76 18.61
CA ASP A 35 7.39 -3.18 18.82
C ASP A 35 8.47 -3.40 19.89
N GLN A 36 8.30 -4.42 20.73
CA GLN A 36 9.21 -4.76 21.83
C GLN A 36 10.01 -6.05 21.58
N ARG A 37 9.74 -6.77 20.49
CA ARG A 37 10.41 -8.05 20.16
C ARG A 37 11.88 -7.88 19.77
N PHE A 38 12.28 -6.67 19.41
CA PHE A 38 13.62 -6.30 18.96
C PHE A 38 13.93 -4.85 19.34
N PRO A 39 15.20 -4.42 19.34
CA PRO A 39 15.56 -3.03 19.55
C PRO A 39 14.87 -2.12 18.53
N HIS A 40 13.84 -1.40 18.98
CA HIS A 40 13.07 -0.47 18.16
C HIS A 40 13.23 0.95 18.71
N ARG A 41 13.77 1.86 17.90
CA ARG A 41 13.87 3.29 18.24
C ARG A 41 12.93 4.09 17.36
N GLN A 42 12.18 4.97 18.00
CA GLN A 42 11.27 5.88 17.31
C GLN A 42 11.80 7.30 17.40
N PHE A 43 11.73 8.04 16.29
CA PHE A 43 12.24 9.39 16.22
C PHE A 43 11.17 10.40 15.85
N LEU A 44 11.29 11.59 16.44
CA LEU A 44 10.68 12.80 15.93
C LEU A 44 11.54 13.32 14.78
N ALA A 45 10.91 13.70 13.67
CA ALA A 45 11.61 14.41 12.62
C ALA A 45 12.10 15.80 13.11
N TRP A 46 13.28 16.22 12.66
CA TRP A 46 13.92 17.46 13.16
C TRP A 46 13.54 18.72 12.38
N GLY A 47 13.05 18.59 11.15
CA GLY A 47 12.62 19.73 10.34
C GLY A 47 11.27 20.28 10.84
N PRO A 48 11.04 21.59 10.77
CA PRO A 48 9.91 22.23 11.45
C PRO A 48 8.55 21.76 10.93
N ALA A 49 8.39 21.52 9.61
CA ALA A 49 7.12 21.01 9.06
C ALA A 49 6.83 19.58 9.54
N ALA A 50 7.88 18.75 9.56
CA ALA A 50 7.85 17.35 9.97
C ALA A 50 7.56 17.20 11.45
N PHE A 51 8.32 17.93 12.26
CA PHE A 51 8.19 17.97 13.70
C PHE A 51 6.77 18.36 14.08
N ARG A 52 6.22 19.43 13.47
CA ARG A 52 4.83 19.85 13.74
C ARG A 52 3.83 18.73 13.45
N PHE A 53 4.03 17.98 12.36
CA PHE A 53 3.16 16.86 12.00
C PHE A 53 3.27 15.69 12.99
N ASP A 54 4.50 15.29 13.33
CA ASP A 54 4.77 14.19 14.26
C ASP A 54 4.29 14.54 15.66
N PHE A 55 4.59 15.76 16.14
CA PHE A 55 4.17 16.28 17.44
C PHE A 55 2.65 16.23 17.59
N ARG A 56 1.90 16.64 16.56
CA ARG A 56 0.44 16.59 16.57
C ARG A 56 -0.08 15.16 16.74
N HIS A 57 0.48 14.19 16.02
CA HIS A 57 0.08 12.79 16.14
C HIS A 57 0.50 12.19 17.48
N TRP A 58 1.71 12.48 17.93
CA TRP A 58 2.24 12.02 19.21
C TRP A 58 1.39 12.52 20.39
N ILE A 59 1.09 13.82 20.46
CA ILE A 59 0.21 14.37 21.51
C ILE A 59 -1.19 13.76 21.43
N ALA A 60 -1.74 13.58 20.22
CA ALA A 60 -3.06 12.95 20.08
C ALA A 60 -3.09 11.51 20.60
N ASN A 61 -2.01 10.75 20.39
CA ASN A 61 -1.89 9.37 20.87
C ASN A 61 -1.71 9.30 22.39
N GLN A 62 -1.00 10.27 23.00
CA GLN A 62 -0.69 10.27 24.43
C GLN A 62 -1.82 10.88 25.29
N TYR A 63 -2.45 11.97 24.83
CA TYR A 63 -3.36 12.79 25.63
C TYR A 63 -4.76 12.94 25.00
N GLY A 64 -5.04 12.25 23.89
CA GLY A 64 -6.25 12.43 23.12
C GLY A 64 -6.33 13.80 22.43
N ARG A 65 -7.52 14.17 21.95
CA ARG A 65 -7.76 15.41 21.16
C ARG A 65 -8.49 16.51 21.94
N GLY A 66 -8.30 16.53 23.27
CA GLY A 66 -8.93 17.48 24.19
C GLY A 66 -8.30 18.89 24.21
N LEU A 67 -8.56 19.65 25.29
CA LEU A 67 -8.07 21.03 25.44
C LEU A 67 -6.54 21.14 25.38
N ILE A 68 -5.83 20.25 26.09
CA ILE A 68 -4.35 20.20 26.11
C ILE A 68 -3.80 20.06 24.69
N TYR A 69 -4.34 19.13 23.91
CA TYR A 69 -3.96 18.94 22.51
C TYR A 69 -4.17 20.22 21.69
N LYS A 70 -5.33 20.88 21.84
CA LYS A 70 -5.62 22.12 21.09
C LYS A 70 -4.64 23.23 21.42
N VAL A 71 -4.34 23.44 22.70
CA VAL A 71 -3.41 24.48 23.16
C VAL A 71 -1.99 24.17 22.67
N LEU A 72 -1.46 22.98 22.98
CA LEU A 72 -0.09 22.61 22.62
C LEU A 72 0.15 22.63 21.11
N THR A 73 -0.74 22.00 20.34
CA THR A 73 -0.56 21.93 18.88
C THR A 73 -0.70 23.29 18.20
N ARG A 74 -1.54 24.19 18.72
CA ARG A 74 -1.65 25.58 18.24
C ARG A 74 -0.37 26.36 18.54
N THR A 75 0.11 26.32 19.78
CA THR A 75 1.34 27.02 20.19
C THR A 75 2.53 26.56 19.36
N VAL A 76 2.76 25.25 19.25
CA VAL A 76 3.85 24.70 18.43
C VAL A 76 3.68 25.08 16.95
N SER A 77 2.45 25.09 16.42
CA SER A 77 2.21 25.50 15.04
C SER A 77 2.55 26.98 14.81
N ILE A 78 2.23 27.87 15.74
CA ILE A 78 2.55 29.30 15.64
C ILE A 78 4.07 29.52 15.71
N LEU A 79 4.75 28.90 16.67
CA LEU A 79 6.20 29.02 16.83
C LEU A 79 6.97 28.50 15.60
N LEU A 80 6.51 27.40 15.01
CA LEU A 80 7.17 26.79 13.84
C LEU A 80 6.75 27.43 12.52
N ALA A 81 5.67 28.22 12.45
CA ALA A 81 5.19 28.81 11.21
C ALA A 81 6.26 29.54 10.38
N PRO A 82 7.09 30.46 10.94
CA PRO A 82 8.12 31.13 10.16
C PRO A 82 9.20 30.16 9.65
N LEU A 83 9.57 29.16 10.47
CA LEU A 83 10.56 28.15 10.10
C LEU A 83 10.04 27.20 9.02
N ILE A 84 8.75 26.86 9.05
CA ILE A 84 8.06 26.08 8.00
C ILE A 84 8.01 26.88 6.70
N GLY A 85 7.72 28.18 6.76
CA GLY A 85 7.75 29.08 5.61
C GLY A 85 9.13 29.06 4.96
N LEU A 86 10.19 29.26 5.75
CA LEU A 86 11.57 29.23 5.29
C LEU A 86 11.96 27.85 4.71
N GLU A 87 11.63 26.76 5.39
CA GLU A 87 11.88 25.38 4.95
C GLU A 87 11.25 25.12 3.57
N LYS A 88 9.99 25.53 3.38
CA LYS A 88 9.28 25.34 2.11
C LYS A 88 9.84 26.22 0.99
N LEU A 89 10.25 27.45 1.30
CA LEU A 89 10.85 28.37 0.32
C LEU A 89 12.23 27.88 -0.15
N ILE A 90 13.05 27.34 0.76
CA ILE A 90 14.42 26.87 0.44
C ILE A 90 14.40 25.46 -0.15
N LEU A 91 13.76 24.50 0.51
CA LEU A 91 13.84 23.09 0.13
C LEU A 91 12.68 22.67 -0.78
N GLY A 92 11.44 22.97 -0.35
CA GLY A 92 10.23 22.56 -1.07
C GLY A 92 9.97 21.05 -1.04
N TYR A 93 10.45 20.35 -0.01
CA TYR A 93 10.28 18.90 0.18
C TYR A 93 9.02 18.54 0.96
N SER A 94 8.60 17.28 0.84
CA SER A 94 7.53 16.69 1.63
C SER A 94 7.83 16.81 3.11
N SER A 95 6.80 16.99 3.93
CA SER A 95 6.98 17.27 5.34
C SER A 95 7.69 16.16 6.10
N GLN A 96 7.89 14.96 5.58
CA GLN A 96 8.52 13.85 6.34
C GLN A 96 10.02 13.68 6.06
N TRP A 97 10.60 14.50 5.16
CA TRP A 97 11.98 14.34 4.71
C TRP A 97 13.01 14.33 5.84
N SER A 98 12.80 15.20 6.82
CA SER A 98 13.75 15.49 7.89
C SER A 98 13.82 14.40 8.96
N TRP A 99 12.95 13.39 8.89
CA TRP A 99 13.10 12.16 9.68
C TRP A 99 14.39 11.40 9.30
N ALA A 100 14.90 11.60 8.09
CA ALA A 100 16.16 10.99 7.67
C ALA A 100 17.36 11.40 8.56
N MET A 101 17.33 12.60 9.15
CA MET A 101 18.43 13.13 9.97
C MET A 101 18.65 12.34 11.29
N PRO A 102 17.66 12.20 12.18
CA PRO A 102 17.84 11.39 13.40
C PRO A 102 18.12 9.92 13.07
N ALA A 103 17.46 9.36 12.05
CA ALA A 103 17.70 7.98 11.63
C ALA A 103 19.15 7.76 11.19
N PHE A 104 19.71 8.68 10.39
CA PHE A 104 21.11 8.66 9.98
C PHE A 104 22.06 8.81 11.17
N MET A 105 21.85 9.81 12.04
CA MET A 105 22.76 10.05 13.18
C MET A 105 22.82 8.85 14.13
N HIS A 106 21.68 8.26 14.48
CA HIS A 106 21.65 7.07 15.34
C HIS A 106 22.16 5.82 14.62
N GLY A 107 21.87 5.66 13.33
CA GLY A 107 22.40 4.55 12.52
C GLY A 107 23.91 4.61 12.42
N LEU A 108 24.48 5.80 12.25
CA LEU A 108 25.93 6.01 12.17
C LEU A 108 26.62 5.65 13.48
N VAL A 109 26.02 5.97 14.63
CA VAL A 109 26.53 5.56 15.94
C VAL A 109 26.54 4.03 16.06
N LEU A 110 25.47 3.33 15.63
CA LEU A 110 25.44 1.87 15.65
C LEU A 110 26.47 1.24 14.72
N ALA A 111 26.61 1.77 13.50
CA ALA A 111 27.59 1.33 12.53
C ALA A 111 29.02 1.47 13.06
N ARG A 112 29.37 2.63 13.63
CA ARG A 112 30.70 2.87 14.22
C ARG A 112 30.99 2.01 15.45
N GLN A 113 29.95 1.57 16.15
CA GLN A 113 30.07 0.64 17.27
C GLN A 113 30.17 -0.83 16.82
N GLY A 114 30.15 -1.11 15.51
CA GLY A 114 30.15 -2.48 14.97
C GLY A 114 28.88 -3.27 15.32
N LYS A 115 27.76 -2.58 15.61
CA LYS A 115 26.50 -3.21 16.03
C LYS A 115 25.59 -3.60 14.87
N ILE A 116 25.91 -3.15 13.66
CA ILE A 116 25.20 -3.47 12.43
C ILE A 116 26.22 -3.75 11.33
N ASP A 117 25.89 -4.69 10.47
CA ASP A 117 26.66 -5.10 9.30
C ASP A 117 25.91 -4.85 7.99
N LEU A 118 24.63 -4.44 8.06
CA LEU A 118 23.77 -4.19 6.92
C LEU A 118 22.74 -3.10 7.21
N ILE A 119 22.41 -2.33 6.18
CA ILE A 119 21.40 -1.28 6.18
C ILE A 119 20.23 -1.76 5.34
N TYR A 120 19.02 -1.73 5.88
CA TYR A 120 17.79 -2.01 5.14
C TYR A 120 16.86 -0.81 5.23
N SER A 121 16.56 -0.19 4.08
CA SER A 121 15.54 0.85 3.99
C SER A 121 14.32 0.36 3.20
N THR A 122 13.13 0.54 3.78
CA THR A 122 11.86 0.01 3.26
C THR A 122 10.74 1.01 3.48
N GLY A 123 9.77 1.03 2.56
CA GLY A 123 8.51 1.77 2.68
C GLY A 123 8.32 2.85 1.62
N GLY A 124 7.09 3.35 1.50
CA GLY A 124 6.75 4.41 0.53
C GLY A 124 7.28 5.81 0.85
N ALA A 125 7.77 6.05 2.07
CA ALA A 125 8.36 7.33 2.44
C ALA A 125 9.84 7.38 2.05
N TRP A 126 10.18 8.23 1.08
CA TRP A 126 11.54 8.34 0.55
C TRP A 126 12.60 8.76 1.58
N SER A 127 12.20 9.32 2.74
CA SER A 127 13.11 9.72 3.81
C SER A 127 13.89 8.54 4.40
N ALA A 128 13.30 7.34 4.44
CA ALA A 128 14.00 6.12 4.87
C ALA A 128 15.13 5.75 3.91
N HIS A 129 14.89 5.85 2.60
CA HIS A 129 15.92 5.60 1.60
C HIS A 129 17.02 6.67 1.62
N LEU A 130 16.68 7.93 1.92
CA LEU A 130 17.68 8.98 2.10
C LEU A 130 18.62 8.69 3.28
N ALA A 131 18.07 8.28 4.44
CA ALA A 131 18.88 7.87 5.58
C ALA A 131 19.79 6.68 5.24
N GLY A 132 19.23 5.68 4.53
CA GLY A 132 19.98 4.51 4.06
C GLY A 132 21.13 4.90 3.13
N TYR A 133 20.88 5.78 2.16
CA TYR A 133 21.89 6.31 1.25
C TYR A 133 23.03 7.04 2.01
N TRP A 134 22.68 7.91 2.96
CA TRP A 134 23.70 8.61 3.77
C TRP A 134 24.54 7.63 4.59
N LEU A 135 23.91 6.62 5.20
CA LEU A 135 24.62 5.57 5.93
C LEU A 135 25.55 4.78 5.00
N LYS A 136 25.08 4.31 3.84
CA LYS A 136 25.91 3.61 2.84
C LYS A 136 27.13 4.45 2.45
N LYS A 137 26.93 5.73 2.14
CA LYS A 137 28.03 6.61 1.70
C LYS A 137 29.08 6.87 2.78
N VAL A 138 28.69 6.92 4.05
CA VAL A 138 29.61 7.22 5.15
C VAL A 138 30.25 5.95 5.73
N THR A 139 29.52 4.84 5.75
CA THR A 139 29.95 3.61 6.44
C THR A 139 30.46 2.53 5.51
N GLY A 140 30.09 2.57 4.23
CA GLY A 140 30.40 1.51 3.26
C GLY A 140 29.56 0.23 3.41
N LEU A 141 28.83 0.08 4.52
CA LEU A 141 28.04 -1.12 4.81
C LEU A 141 27.06 -1.47 3.69
N PRO A 142 26.84 -2.77 3.39
CA PRO A 142 25.80 -3.21 2.47
C PRO A 142 24.45 -2.53 2.74
N TRP A 143 23.79 -2.07 1.69
CA TRP A 143 22.53 -1.36 1.71
C TRP A 143 21.53 -2.01 0.77
N ILE A 144 20.47 -2.56 1.35
CA ILE A 144 19.34 -3.14 0.61
C ILE A 144 18.12 -2.22 0.67
N VAL A 145 17.36 -2.18 -0.42
CA VAL A 145 16.28 -1.21 -0.63
C VAL A 145 15.00 -1.88 -1.11
N GLU A 146 13.90 -1.65 -0.39
CA GLU A 146 12.55 -2.07 -0.81
C GLU A 146 11.72 -0.85 -1.20
N VAL A 147 11.44 -0.71 -2.50
CA VAL A 147 10.65 0.40 -3.05
C VAL A 147 9.19 -0.04 -3.23
N HIS A 148 8.27 0.54 -2.46
CA HIS A 148 6.85 0.18 -2.50
C HIS A 148 6.14 0.76 -3.73
N ASP A 149 6.12 2.09 -3.79
CA ASP A 149 5.54 2.85 -4.89
C ASP A 149 6.67 3.45 -5.74
N PRO A 150 6.46 3.65 -7.06
CA PRO A 150 7.44 4.33 -7.91
C PRO A 150 7.83 5.70 -7.33
N LEU A 151 9.14 5.95 -7.18
CA LEU A 151 9.65 7.24 -6.73
C LEU A 151 9.41 8.35 -7.76
N VAL A 152 9.37 7.98 -9.04
CA VAL A 152 9.02 8.84 -10.16
C VAL A 152 7.62 8.47 -10.65
N ILE A 153 6.70 9.43 -10.58
CA ILE A 153 5.33 9.26 -11.08
C ILE A 153 5.28 9.82 -12.50
N ARG A 154 4.96 8.96 -13.45
CA ARG A 154 4.77 9.32 -14.85
C ARG A 154 3.45 10.08 -15.05
N LYS A 155 3.35 10.85 -16.12
CA LYS A 155 2.15 11.66 -16.45
C LYS A 155 1.24 11.03 -17.49
N SER A 156 1.78 10.16 -18.34
CA SER A 156 1.05 9.53 -19.45
C SER A 156 1.73 8.22 -19.88
N PRO A 157 1.05 7.38 -20.69
CA PRO A 157 1.63 6.15 -21.22
C PRO A 157 2.91 6.36 -22.04
N GLU A 158 3.11 7.54 -22.61
CA GLU A 158 4.27 7.91 -23.44
C GLU A 158 5.41 8.52 -22.61
N ASP A 159 5.11 9.06 -21.43
CA ASP A 159 6.10 9.70 -20.55
C ASP A 159 7.01 8.64 -19.93
N GLN A 160 8.27 8.53 -20.33
CA GLN A 160 9.21 7.57 -19.73
C GLN A 160 9.78 8.02 -18.37
N GLY A 161 9.40 9.22 -17.89
CA GLY A 161 9.83 9.79 -16.61
C GLY A 161 11.23 10.42 -16.63
N PHE A 162 11.73 10.77 -17.82
CA PHE A 162 13.01 11.49 -17.99
C PHE A 162 12.88 12.98 -17.68
N ASP A 163 11.72 13.56 -17.96
CA ASP A 163 11.49 14.98 -17.77
C ASP A 163 11.69 15.38 -16.31
N LYS A 164 12.34 16.52 -16.12
CA LYS A 164 12.52 17.10 -14.79
C LYS A 164 11.15 17.50 -14.24
N PRO A 165 10.70 16.94 -13.09
CA PRO A 165 9.42 17.32 -12.49
C PRO A 165 9.38 18.80 -12.12
N SER A 166 8.19 19.40 -12.12
CA SER A 166 8.03 20.83 -11.78
C SER A 166 8.29 21.13 -10.30
N ASN A 167 7.88 20.23 -9.39
CA ASN A 167 8.05 20.42 -7.96
C ASN A 167 9.38 19.83 -7.44
N ARG A 168 10.00 20.51 -6.47
CA ARG A 168 11.33 20.16 -5.93
C ARG A 168 11.37 18.81 -5.24
N ASP A 169 10.29 18.38 -4.61
CA ASP A 169 10.18 17.08 -3.94
C ASP A 169 10.24 15.92 -4.95
N ALA A 170 9.49 16.00 -6.05
CA ALA A 170 9.54 15.02 -7.12
C ALA A 170 10.90 15.03 -7.85
N GLN A 171 11.51 16.20 -8.06
CA GLN A 171 12.90 16.27 -8.55
C GLN A 171 13.90 15.60 -7.60
N PHE A 172 13.66 15.68 -6.28
CA PHE A 172 14.48 14.99 -5.30
C PHE A 172 14.28 13.47 -5.39
N ARG A 173 13.03 12.99 -5.44
CA ARG A 173 12.72 11.56 -5.59
C ARG A 173 13.33 10.95 -6.85
N GLN A 174 13.25 11.65 -8.00
CA GLN A 174 13.91 11.23 -9.24
C GLN A 174 15.44 11.12 -9.08
N ARG A 175 16.08 12.08 -8.40
CA ARG A 175 17.52 12.00 -8.09
C ARG A 175 17.83 10.88 -7.11
N LEU A 176 16.97 10.64 -6.12
CA LEU A 176 17.15 9.58 -5.14
C LEU A 176 17.04 8.20 -5.77
N GLU A 177 16.09 7.99 -6.69
CA GLU A 177 15.99 6.75 -7.49
C GLU A 177 17.32 6.46 -8.20
N LYS A 178 17.90 7.47 -8.86
CA LYS A 178 19.24 7.33 -9.47
C LYS A 178 20.31 6.95 -8.46
N LYS A 179 20.30 7.53 -7.26
CA LYS A 179 21.27 7.20 -6.20
C LYS A 179 21.07 5.79 -5.65
N ILE A 180 19.84 5.31 -5.56
CA ILE A 180 19.53 3.92 -5.18
C ILE A 180 20.13 2.99 -6.24
N CYS A 181 19.74 3.13 -7.51
CA CYS A 181 20.21 2.26 -8.60
C CYS A 181 21.75 2.24 -8.76
N GLN A 182 22.44 3.31 -8.35
CA GLN A 182 23.90 3.43 -8.43
C GLN A 182 24.66 2.99 -7.18
N SER A 183 24.01 2.80 -6.03
CA SER A 183 24.75 2.67 -4.76
C SER A 183 24.17 1.69 -3.74
N SER A 184 22.94 1.22 -3.90
CA SER A 184 22.48 0.06 -3.13
C SER A 184 23.14 -1.21 -3.66
N ASP A 185 23.26 -2.23 -2.82
CA ASP A 185 23.76 -3.55 -3.19
C ASP A 185 22.61 -4.38 -3.76
N LEU A 186 21.44 -4.31 -3.12
CA LEU A 186 20.18 -4.87 -3.61
C LEU A 186 19.08 -3.81 -3.63
N VAL A 187 18.21 -3.86 -4.63
CA VAL A 187 16.99 -3.07 -4.70
C VAL A 187 15.87 -3.87 -5.34
N TRP A 188 14.64 -3.72 -4.87
CA TRP A 188 13.49 -4.30 -5.55
C TRP A 188 12.27 -3.39 -5.53
N TRP A 189 11.39 -3.65 -6.50
CA TRP A 189 10.07 -3.04 -6.63
C TRP A 189 8.99 -4.12 -6.64
N PHE A 190 7.75 -3.72 -6.41
CA PHE A 190 6.61 -4.64 -6.33
C PHE A 190 6.01 -5.04 -7.68
N THR A 191 6.44 -4.44 -8.79
CA THR A 191 5.93 -4.77 -10.12
C THR A 191 7.04 -4.78 -11.17
N GLU A 192 6.86 -5.59 -12.21
CA GLU A 192 7.77 -5.63 -13.36
C GLU A 192 7.78 -4.29 -14.10
N GLY A 193 6.63 -3.62 -14.17
CA GLY A 193 6.52 -2.27 -14.73
C GLY A 193 7.42 -1.27 -14.00
N ALA A 194 7.38 -1.27 -12.67
CA ALA A 194 8.21 -0.38 -11.86
C ALA A 194 9.71 -0.68 -12.04
N VAL A 195 10.12 -1.96 -12.08
CA VAL A 195 11.51 -2.35 -12.37
C VAL A 195 11.93 -1.89 -13.76
N HIS A 196 11.08 -2.12 -14.77
CA HIS A 196 11.34 -1.73 -16.15
C HIS A 196 11.59 -0.22 -16.26
N TYR A 197 10.68 0.60 -15.74
CA TYR A 197 10.81 2.05 -15.85
C TYR A 197 11.94 2.62 -14.98
N ALA A 198 12.23 2.02 -13.82
CA ALA A 198 13.42 2.35 -13.04
C ALA A 198 14.70 2.09 -13.85
N LYS A 199 14.77 0.97 -14.61
CA LYS A 199 15.89 0.62 -15.49
C LYS A 199 15.98 1.53 -16.72
N VAL A 200 14.86 1.88 -17.35
CA VAL A 200 14.82 2.83 -18.47
C VAL A 200 15.43 4.18 -18.05
N ARG A 201 15.04 4.70 -16.88
CA ARG A 201 15.58 5.95 -16.34
C ARG A 201 17.02 5.83 -15.83
N ASN A 202 17.41 4.63 -15.39
CA ASN A 202 18.72 4.35 -14.82
C ASN A 202 19.36 3.13 -15.50
N PRO A 203 19.92 3.28 -16.71
CA PRO A 203 20.47 2.16 -17.48
C PRO A 203 21.62 1.39 -16.81
N ASN A 204 22.23 1.99 -15.77
CA ASN A 204 23.25 1.34 -14.95
C ASN A 204 22.69 0.28 -13.98
N LEU A 205 21.37 0.22 -13.77
CA LEU A 205 20.78 -0.83 -12.93
C LEU A 205 21.12 -2.22 -13.51
N ASN A 206 21.56 -3.15 -12.66
CA ASN A 206 22.05 -4.47 -13.04
C ASN A 206 23.32 -4.48 -13.90
N THR A 207 24.15 -3.44 -13.83
CA THR A 207 25.51 -3.46 -14.40
C THR A 207 26.57 -3.56 -13.31
N LEU A 208 27.79 -3.96 -13.69
CA LEU A 208 28.90 -4.12 -12.75
C LEU A 208 29.15 -2.84 -11.94
N GLY A 209 29.25 -2.97 -10.62
CA GLY A 209 29.48 -1.85 -9.69
C GLY A 209 28.24 -1.00 -9.39
N ASN A 210 27.06 -1.39 -9.87
CA ASN A 210 25.77 -0.76 -9.56
C ASN A 210 24.83 -1.76 -8.87
N ALA A 211 23.63 -1.32 -8.51
CA ALA A 211 22.69 -2.14 -7.74
C ALA A 211 22.20 -3.36 -8.54
N HIS A 212 22.03 -4.48 -7.83
CA HIS A 212 21.24 -5.60 -8.32
C HIS A 212 19.75 -5.36 -8.05
N GLY A 213 18.98 -5.22 -9.13
CA GLY A 213 17.57 -4.83 -9.15
C GLY A 213 16.65 -5.95 -9.65
N PHE A 214 15.61 -6.28 -8.90
CA PHE A 214 14.63 -7.32 -9.25
C PHE A 214 13.20 -6.96 -8.84
N MET A 215 12.23 -7.75 -9.31
CA MET A 215 10.82 -7.64 -8.91
C MET A 215 10.54 -8.61 -7.77
N LEU A 216 9.84 -8.15 -6.73
CA LEU A 216 9.42 -9.01 -5.64
C LEU A 216 8.05 -8.58 -5.11
N LEU A 217 7.08 -9.48 -5.19
CA LEU A 217 5.77 -9.25 -4.58
C LEU A 217 5.87 -9.32 -3.04
N PRO A 218 5.18 -8.43 -2.32
CA PRO A 218 5.23 -8.38 -0.86
C PRO A 218 4.45 -9.51 -0.16
N GLY A 219 3.42 -10.07 -0.81
CA GLY A 219 2.51 -11.07 -0.21
C GLY A 219 1.70 -10.50 0.96
N ALA A 220 0.83 -11.30 1.58
CA ALA A 220 0.12 -10.96 2.82
C ALA A 220 0.11 -12.17 3.75
N GLU A 221 0.15 -11.92 5.06
CA GLU A 221 -0.10 -12.98 6.05
C GLU A 221 -1.54 -13.49 5.92
N PRO A 222 -1.79 -14.81 6.15
CA PRO A 222 -3.13 -15.37 6.18
C PRO A 222 -3.99 -14.52 7.10
N PRO A 223 -4.98 -13.80 6.55
CA PRO A 223 -5.71 -12.84 7.33
C PRO A 223 -6.40 -13.57 8.48
N GLY A 224 -6.12 -13.21 9.74
CA GLY A 224 -6.81 -13.76 10.91
C GLY A 224 -6.55 -15.25 11.14
N GLY A 225 -5.42 -15.78 10.66
CA GLY A 225 -5.04 -17.18 10.85
C GLY A 225 -5.81 -18.15 9.96
N LEU A 226 -6.32 -17.68 8.82
CA LEU A 226 -7.00 -18.54 7.84
C LEU A 226 -6.08 -19.65 7.33
N GLY A 227 -6.32 -20.88 7.78
CA GLY A 227 -5.62 -22.08 7.29
C GLY A 227 -6.30 -22.77 6.10
N ALA A 228 -7.55 -22.43 5.78
CA ALA A 228 -8.30 -23.03 4.68
C ALA A 228 -9.45 -22.12 4.19
N VAL A 229 -9.82 -22.29 2.92
CA VAL A 229 -10.99 -21.65 2.31
C VAL A 229 -12.27 -22.26 2.88
N LYS A 230 -13.23 -21.40 3.22
CA LYS A 230 -14.58 -21.83 3.57
C LYS A 230 -15.43 -21.95 2.29
N PRO A 231 -16.26 -23.00 2.16
CA PRO A 231 -17.21 -23.10 1.06
C PRO A 231 -18.04 -21.82 0.91
N HIS A 232 -18.36 -21.47 -0.33
CA HIS A 232 -19.30 -20.39 -0.60
C HIS A 232 -20.72 -20.83 -0.27
N ILE A 233 -21.51 -19.92 0.30
CA ILE A 233 -22.91 -20.14 0.62
C ILE A 233 -23.70 -19.03 -0.05
N TYR A 234 -24.53 -19.40 -1.01
CA TYR A 234 -25.49 -18.49 -1.63
C TYR A 234 -26.55 -18.08 -0.61
N THR A 235 -26.74 -16.77 -0.47
CA THR A 235 -27.82 -16.20 0.34
C THR A 235 -28.93 -15.66 -0.55
N GLU A 236 -29.91 -14.98 0.03
CA GLU A 236 -30.98 -14.32 -0.73
C GLU A 236 -30.45 -13.12 -1.56
N HIS A 237 -29.29 -12.56 -1.22
CA HIS A 237 -28.70 -11.41 -1.92
C HIS A 237 -27.37 -11.78 -2.59
N LEU A 238 -27.05 -11.07 -3.69
CA LEU A 238 -25.72 -11.00 -4.30
C LEU A 238 -24.93 -9.88 -3.61
N ASN A 239 -23.96 -10.26 -2.78
CA ASN A 239 -23.16 -9.35 -1.97
C ASN A 239 -21.82 -9.05 -2.63
N LEU A 240 -21.73 -7.90 -3.29
CA LEU A 240 -20.50 -7.36 -3.88
C LEU A 240 -19.78 -6.50 -2.84
N CYS A 241 -18.58 -6.89 -2.41
CA CYS A 241 -17.93 -6.25 -1.25
C CYS A 241 -16.61 -5.57 -1.63
N HIS A 242 -16.50 -4.27 -1.36
CA HIS A 242 -15.26 -3.51 -1.42
C HIS A 242 -14.70 -3.28 -0.02
N PHE A 243 -13.39 -3.46 0.13
CA PHE A 243 -12.65 -3.18 1.37
C PHE A 243 -11.50 -2.23 1.07
N GLY A 244 -11.51 -1.04 1.68
CA GLY A 244 -10.42 -0.09 1.50
C GLY A 244 -10.87 1.35 1.63
N SER A 245 -9.95 2.23 1.25
CA SER A 245 -10.25 3.66 1.10
C SER A 245 -10.69 3.93 -0.33
N LEU A 246 -11.74 4.72 -0.47
CA LEU A 246 -12.22 5.22 -1.76
C LEU A 246 -11.72 6.65 -1.97
N ALA A 247 -11.55 7.01 -3.23
CA ALA A 247 -11.17 8.34 -3.67
C ALA A 247 -11.72 8.59 -5.08
N ASN A 248 -11.60 9.82 -5.61
CA ASN A 248 -12.19 10.15 -6.91
C ASN A 248 -11.62 9.28 -8.05
N ASP A 249 -10.35 8.88 -7.95
CA ASP A 249 -9.65 7.97 -8.87
C ASP A 249 -10.07 6.50 -8.68
N ARG A 250 -10.58 6.14 -7.50
CA ARG A 250 -10.99 4.79 -7.07
C ARG A 250 -12.38 4.83 -6.46
N SER A 251 -13.38 5.14 -7.29
CA SER A 251 -14.76 5.41 -6.87
C SER A 251 -15.70 4.24 -7.21
N LEU A 252 -16.61 3.92 -6.29
CA LEU A 252 -17.70 2.96 -6.55
C LEU A 252 -18.76 3.51 -7.51
N SER A 253 -18.76 4.81 -7.80
CA SER A 253 -19.65 5.40 -8.81
C SER A 253 -19.53 4.74 -10.18
N THR A 254 -18.35 4.20 -10.54
CA THR A 254 -18.16 3.42 -11.77
C THR A 254 -19.05 2.16 -11.79
N ILE A 255 -19.17 1.48 -10.64
CA ILE A 255 -20.01 0.28 -10.49
C ILE A 255 -21.48 0.66 -10.43
N LEU A 256 -21.83 1.76 -9.74
CA LEU A 256 -23.22 2.23 -9.69
C LEU A 256 -23.75 2.64 -11.07
N LYS A 257 -22.92 3.24 -11.93
CA LYS A 257 -23.26 3.50 -13.34
C LYS A 257 -23.56 2.21 -14.10
N ALA A 258 -22.71 1.19 -13.94
CA ALA A 258 -22.93 -0.12 -14.54
C ALA A 258 -24.21 -0.79 -14.01
N LEU A 259 -24.48 -0.66 -12.71
CA LEU A 259 -25.70 -1.16 -12.09
C LEU A 259 -26.94 -0.44 -12.64
N SER A 260 -26.90 0.88 -12.84
CA SER A 260 -28.00 1.61 -13.49
C SER A 260 -28.32 1.07 -14.89
N ALA A 261 -27.31 0.65 -15.66
CA ALA A 261 -27.51 0.02 -16.96
C ALA A 261 -28.14 -1.39 -16.82
N LEU A 262 -27.64 -2.18 -15.87
CA LEU A 262 -28.19 -3.51 -15.55
C LEU A 262 -29.66 -3.42 -15.14
N LEU A 263 -30.02 -2.49 -14.25
CA LEU A 263 -31.39 -2.34 -13.72
C LEU A 263 -32.41 -1.91 -14.80
N LYS A 264 -31.96 -1.31 -15.91
CA LYS A 264 -32.84 -1.05 -17.06
C LYS A 264 -33.20 -2.34 -17.80
N LYS A 265 -32.30 -3.34 -17.81
CA LYS A 265 -32.51 -4.64 -18.45
C LYS A 265 -33.20 -5.64 -17.51
N HIS A 266 -32.81 -5.62 -16.24
CA HIS A 266 -33.25 -6.52 -15.17
C HIS A 266 -33.68 -5.71 -13.94
N PRO A 267 -34.88 -5.10 -13.95
CA PRO A 267 -35.37 -4.30 -12.83
C PRO A 267 -35.38 -5.08 -11.51
N GLU A 268 -35.64 -6.39 -11.57
CA GLU A 268 -35.68 -7.27 -10.40
C GLU A 268 -34.33 -7.39 -9.68
N ALA A 269 -33.22 -7.15 -10.38
CA ALA A 269 -31.88 -7.29 -9.79
C ALA A 269 -31.64 -6.32 -8.62
N ARG A 270 -32.40 -5.23 -8.55
CA ARG A 270 -32.31 -4.27 -7.44
C ARG A 270 -32.64 -4.91 -6.09
N ASP A 271 -33.60 -5.82 -6.07
CA ASP A 271 -34.03 -6.48 -4.84
C ASP A 271 -32.97 -7.44 -4.31
N PHE A 272 -32.13 -7.98 -5.19
CA PHE A 272 -31.14 -9.00 -4.86
C PHE A 272 -29.72 -8.46 -4.71
N ILE A 273 -29.33 -7.38 -5.39
CA ILE A 273 -27.94 -6.89 -5.37
C ILE A 273 -27.69 -5.97 -4.18
N ARG A 274 -26.61 -6.25 -3.44
CA ARG A 274 -26.08 -5.37 -2.39
C ARG A 274 -24.61 -5.09 -2.64
N ILE A 275 -24.24 -3.80 -2.63
CA ILE A 275 -22.85 -3.36 -2.72
C ILE A 275 -22.44 -2.89 -1.33
N HIS A 276 -21.43 -3.52 -0.75
CA HIS A 276 -20.94 -3.16 0.58
C HIS A 276 -19.60 -2.45 0.51
N ALA A 277 -19.51 -1.29 1.16
CA ALA A 277 -18.26 -0.55 1.31
C ALA A 277 -17.78 -0.61 2.77
N TYR A 278 -16.66 -1.29 2.99
CA TYR A 278 -15.97 -1.36 4.28
C TYR A 278 -14.68 -0.54 4.24
N GLY A 279 -14.39 0.22 5.28
CA GLY A 279 -13.17 1.02 5.40
C GLY A 279 -13.42 2.50 5.64
N ALA A 280 -12.92 3.35 4.74
CA ALA A 280 -13.06 4.80 4.86
C ALA A 280 -14.48 5.27 4.48
N PRO A 281 -14.86 6.52 4.79
CA PRO A 281 -16.06 7.14 4.23
C PRO A 281 -16.05 7.08 2.70
N LEU A 282 -17.26 7.07 2.10
CA LEU A 282 -17.43 7.10 0.66
C LEU A 282 -16.77 8.34 0.05
N ASP A 283 -16.24 8.20 -1.17
CA ASP A 283 -15.73 9.33 -1.92
C ASP A 283 -16.87 10.26 -2.39
N PRO A 284 -16.56 11.53 -2.72
CA PRO A 284 -17.55 12.49 -3.17
C PRO A 284 -18.36 12.04 -4.39
N LEU A 285 -17.75 11.34 -5.35
CA LEU A 285 -18.44 10.91 -6.57
C LEU A 285 -19.46 9.80 -6.26
N THR A 286 -19.08 8.81 -5.45
CA THR A 286 -20.01 7.77 -4.99
C THR A 286 -21.16 8.37 -4.18
N SER A 287 -20.86 9.28 -3.25
CA SER A 287 -21.88 9.91 -2.39
C SER A 287 -22.87 10.75 -3.20
N ALA A 288 -22.38 11.54 -4.17
CA ALA A 288 -23.24 12.31 -5.06
C ALA A 288 -24.12 11.39 -5.90
N PHE A 289 -23.55 10.32 -6.47
CA PHE A 289 -24.31 9.39 -7.30
C PHE A 289 -25.45 8.70 -6.54
N ILE A 290 -25.20 8.26 -5.30
CA ILE A 290 -26.24 7.66 -4.46
C ILE A 290 -27.41 8.64 -4.28
N LYS A 291 -27.12 9.89 -3.91
CA LYS A 291 -28.13 10.92 -3.66
C LYS A 291 -28.92 11.29 -4.93
N ASP A 292 -28.23 11.42 -6.05
CA ASP A 292 -28.82 11.92 -7.30
C ASP A 292 -29.68 10.85 -8.00
N PHE A 293 -29.36 9.56 -7.82
CA PHE A 293 -30.02 8.45 -8.50
C PHE A 293 -30.75 7.47 -7.58
N GLY A 294 -30.74 7.71 -6.27
CA GLY A 294 -31.42 6.90 -5.26
C GLY A 294 -30.88 5.48 -5.18
N PHE A 295 -29.70 5.28 -4.59
CA PHE A 295 -29.06 3.95 -4.43
C PHE A 295 -28.77 3.60 -2.96
N GLU A 296 -29.43 4.27 -2.01
CA GLU A 296 -29.24 4.08 -0.57
C GLU A 296 -29.64 2.68 -0.07
N ASP A 297 -30.56 2.02 -0.77
CA ASP A 297 -31.02 0.65 -0.53
C ASP A 297 -30.05 -0.42 -1.05
N VAL A 298 -29.25 -0.08 -2.06
CA VAL A 298 -28.32 -1.02 -2.70
C VAL A 298 -26.89 -0.88 -2.17
N LEU A 299 -26.39 0.36 -1.97
CA LEU A 299 -25.03 0.59 -1.50
C LEU A 299 -25.01 0.88 0.00
N LEU A 300 -24.41 -0.06 0.75
CA LEU A 300 -24.33 -0.04 2.20
C LEU A 300 -22.91 0.29 2.66
N ALA A 301 -22.72 1.50 3.18
CA ALA A 301 -21.46 1.95 3.75
C ALA A 301 -21.34 1.58 5.23
N HIS A 302 -20.44 0.65 5.55
CA HIS A 302 -20.23 0.14 6.91
C HIS A 302 -19.16 0.89 7.69
N GLY A 303 -18.30 1.65 6.99
CA GLY A 303 -17.14 2.30 7.59
C GLY A 303 -16.10 1.30 8.11
N ARG A 304 -15.28 1.74 9.07
CA ARG A 304 -14.16 0.95 9.58
C ARG A 304 -14.63 -0.02 10.66
N LEU A 305 -14.29 -1.30 10.50
CA LEU A 305 -14.55 -2.31 11.51
C LEU A 305 -13.47 -2.24 12.58
N GLU A 306 -13.84 -1.75 13.76
CA GLU A 306 -12.98 -1.74 14.94
C GLU A 306 -13.00 -3.07 15.68
N ARG A 307 -12.15 -3.21 16.70
CA ARG A 307 -12.26 -4.30 17.67
C ARG A 307 -13.68 -4.36 18.22
N ASP A 308 -14.26 -5.55 18.24
CA ASP A 308 -15.55 -5.79 18.86
C ASP A 308 -15.34 -6.05 20.37
N PRO A 309 -15.90 -5.21 21.26
CA PRO A 309 -15.75 -5.39 22.70
C PRO A 309 -16.47 -6.64 23.22
N VAL A 310 -17.47 -7.17 22.50
CA VAL A 310 -18.27 -8.32 22.95
C VAL A 310 -17.57 -9.63 22.58
N SER A 311 -17.28 -9.84 21.28
CA SER A 311 -16.59 -11.08 20.86
C SER A 311 -15.09 -11.07 21.12
N GLY A 312 -14.51 -9.90 21.43
CA GLY A 312 -13.06 -9.72 21.62
C GLY A 312 -12.26 -9.66 20.31
N LYS A 313 -12.88 -10.00 19.17
CA LYS A 313 -12.24 -10.03 17.84
C LYS A 313 -11.69 -8.66 17.46
N SER A 314 -10.46 -8.66 16.96
CA SER A 314 -9.82 -7.50 16.36
C SER A 314 -10.57 -7.02 15.12
N GLY A 315 -10.37 -5.75 14.76
CA GLY A 315 -10.91 -5.20 13.51
C GLY A 315 -10.46 -5.97 12.28
N ARG A 316 -9.20 -6.47 12.27
CA ARG A 316 -8.65 -7.28 11.19
C ARG A 316 -9.46 -8.57 11.03
N GLU A 317 -9.64 -9.35 12.10
CA GLU A 317 -10.44 -10.59 12.08
C GLU A 317 -11.85 -10.36 11.55
N ARG A 318 -12.53 -9.29 11.99
CA ARG A 318 -13.88 -8.95 11.51
C ARG A 318 -13.91 -8.61 10.02
N VAL A 319 -12.90 -7.87 9.53
CA VAL A 319 -12.77 -7.54 8.09
C VAL A 319 -12.63 -8.81 7.25
N ILE A 320 -11.95 -9.82 7.77
CA ILE A 320 -11.72 -11.08 7.07
C ILE A 320 -12.98 -11.92 7.00
N GLU A 321 -13.72 -12.01 8.11
CA GLU A 321 -15.02 -12.69 8.13
C GLU A 321 -15.97 -12.07 7.11
N ARG A 322 -15.96 -10.73 6.99
CA ARG A 322 -16.76 -10.03 5.97
C ARG A 322 -16.27 -10.27 4.55
N MET A 323 -14.96 -10.39 4.32
CA MET A 323 -14.46 -10.79 2.99
C MET A 323 -14.90 -12.21 2.64
N GLN A 324 -14.80 -13.15 3.59
CA GLN A 324 -15.22 -14.54 3.37
C GLN A 324 -16.74 -14.68 3.21
N SER A 325 -17.54 -13.76 3.73
CA SER A 325 -18.99 -13.77 3.49
C SER A 325 -19.41 -13.14 2.17
N ALA A 326 -18.49 -12.51 1.42
CA ALA A 326 -18.82 -11.91 0.13
C ALA A 326 -19.10 -12.98 -0.92
N ASP A 327 -20.02 -12.70 -1.84
CA ASP A 327 -20.20 -13.48 -3.06
C ASP A 327 -19.08 -13.15 -4.05
N VAL A 328 -18.80 -11.86 -4.24
CA VAL A 328 -17.71 -11.36 -5.08
C VAL A 328 -17.00 -10.18 -4.40
N LEU A 329 -15.68 -10.19 -4.42
CA LEU A 329 -14.85 -9.10 -3.90
C LEU A 329 -14.54 -8.07 -4.97
N ILE A 330 -14.81 -6.80 -4.70
CA ILE A 330 -14.52 -5.68 -5.61
C ILE A 330 -13.10 -5.18 -5.35
N LEU A 331 -12.25 -5.27 -6.38
CA LEU A 331 -10.92 -4.68 -6.40
C LEU A 331 -10.89 -3.48 -7.37
N LEU A 332 -10.88 -2.28 -6.80
CA LEU A 332 -10.72 -1.04 -7.56
C LEU A 332 -9.24 -0.66 -7.63
N HIS A 333 -8.69 -0.57 -8.84
CA HIS A 333 -7.29 -0.19 -9.02
C HIS A 333 -7.07 1.32 -8.92
N GLY A 334 -7.81 2.08 -9.72
CA GLY A 334 -7.63 3.52 -9.91
C GLY A 334 -7.75 3.90 -11.37
N ASN A 335 -7.47 5.15 -11.71
CA ASN A 335 -7.44 5.63 -13.09
C ASN A 335 -6.25 6.56 -13.41
N ASP A 336 -5.36 6.76 -12.45
CA ASP A 336 -4.14 7.57 -12.61
C ASP A 336 -2.99 6.73 -13.17
N GLU A 337 -1.98 7.38 -13.77
CA GLU A 337 -0.85 6.72 -14.43
C GLU A 337 -0.05 5.81 -13.49
N TRP A 338 0.08 6.15 -12.20
CA TRP A 338 0.81 5.32 -11.24
C TRP A 338 0.23 3.90 -11.08
N CYS A 339 -1.02 3.68 -11.52
CA CYS A 339 -1.69 2.38 -11.47
C CYS A 339 -1.01 1.40 -12.42
N ALA A 340 -0.41 1.90 -13.51
CA ALA A 340 0.33 1.05 -14.43
C ALA A 340 1.55 0.37 -13.77
N GLU A 341 2.03 0.88 -12.63
CA GLU A 341 3.26 0.43 -11.98
C GLU A 341 3.06 -0.05 -10.53
N TYR A 342 1.84 -0.08 -10.00
CA TYR A 342 1.57 -0.57 -8.63
C TYR A 342 0.43 -1.59 -8.61
N ILE A 343 0.41 -2.45 -7.59
CA ILE A 343 -0.66 -3.41 -7.33
C ILE A 343 -1.38 -3.01 -6.03
N PRO A 344 -2.72 -2.87 -6.02
CA PRO A 344 -3.47 -2.59 -4.79
C PRO A 344 -3.15 -3.61 -3.70
N SER A 345 -2.72 -3.13 -2.53
CA SER A 345 -2.37 -4.01 -1.40
C SER A 345 -3.51 -4.93 -0.95
N LYS A 346 -4.77 -4.52 -1.22
CA LYS A 346 -5.95 -5.33 -0.92
C LYS A 346 -6.03 -6.62 -1.73
N LEU A 347 -5.40 -6.67 -2.91
CA LEU A 347 -5.34 -7.90 -3.70
C LEU A 347 -4.81 -9.05 -2.86
N TYR A 348 -3.68 -8.85 -2.17
CA TYR A 348 -3.02 -9.91 -1.41
C TYR A 348 -3.90 -10.48 -0.30
N ASP A 349 -4.66 -9.62 0.42
CA ASP A 349 -5.67 -10.09 1.37
C ASP A 349 -6.76 -10.92 0.69
N TYR A 350 -7.26 -10.46 -0.47
CA TYR A 350 -8.33 -11.13 -1.21
C TYR A 350 -7.91 -12.52 -1.71
N LEU A 351 -6.64 -12.71 -2.07
CA LEU A 351 -6.12 -14.01 -2.52
C LEU A 351 -6.30 -15.11 -1.45
N TRP A 352 -6.30 -14.75 -0.17
CA TRP A 352 -6.51 -15.68 0.94
C TRP A 352 -7.97 -16.07 1.19
N THR A 353 -8.93 -15.36 0.60
CA THR A 353 -10.35 -15.49 0.96
C THR A 353 -11.04 -16.66 0.27
N GLY A 354 -10.51 -17.12 -0.88
CA GLY A 354 -11.17 -18.08 -1.75
C GLY A 354 -12.51 -17.58 -2.30
N ARG A 355 -12.64 -16.26 -2.51
CA ARG A 355 -13.79 -15.63 -3.18
C ARG A 355 -13.41 -15.11 -4.56
N PRO A 356 -14.32 -15.19 -5.55
CA PRO A 356 -14.07 -14.58 -6.85
C PRO A 356 -13.86 -13.08 -6.67
N ILE A 357 -12.91 -12.55 -7.44
CA ILE A 357 -12.57 -11.12 -7.44
C ILE A 357 -13.11 -10.52 -8.72
N TRP A 358 -13.77 -9.37 -8.61
CA TRP A 358 -14.02 -8.49 -9.74
C TRP A 358 -13.00 -7.35 -9.72
N GLY A 359 -12.02 -7.44 -10.62
CA GLY A 359 -10.98 -6.44 -10.81
C GLY A 359 -11.39 -5.39 -11.83
N ILE A 360 -11.44 -4.14 -11.39
CA ILE A 360 -11.58 -2.97 -12.26
C ILE A 360 -10.21 -2.31 -12.39
N THR A 361 -9.50 -2.61 -13.48
CA THR A 361 -8.05 -2.36 -13.60
C THR A 361 -7.73 -1.22 -14.56
N HIS A 362 -6.54 -0.62 -14.38
CA HIS A 362 -6.03 0.45 -15.22
C HIS A 362 -4.62 0.14 -15.70
N ARG A 363 -4.49 -0.28 -16.97
CA ARG A 363 -3.23 -0.45 -17.71
C ARG A 363 -2.11 -1.15 -16.93
N ASN A 364 -2.42 -2.24 -16.24
CA ASN A 364 -1.42 -3.00 -15.49
C ASN A 364 -1.50 -4.47 -15.89
N PRO A 365 -0.71 -4.89 -16.90
CA PRO A 365 -0.74 -6.27 -17.39
C PRO A 365 -0.39 -7.31 -16.33
N GLN A 366 0.48 -6.97 -15.37
CA GLN A 366 0.84 -7.88 -14.28
C GLN A 366 -0.35 -8.12 -13.35
N LEU A 367 -1.07 -7.07 -12.96
CA LEU A 367 -2.30 -7.19 -12.16
C LEU A 367 -3.38 -7.98 -12.92
N ASP A 368 -3.58 -7.66 -14.20
CA ASP A 368 -4.55 -8.35 -15.05
C ASP A 368 -4.24 -9.86 -15.12
N GLN A 369 -2.97 -10.22 -15.36
CA GLN A 369 -2.55 -11.62 -15.40
C GLN A 369 -2.73 -12.31 -14.04
N MET A 370 -2.35 -11.67 -12.93
CA MET A 370 -2.53 -12.22 -11.58
C MET A 370 -4.00 -12.54 -11.26
N LEU A 371 -4.92 -11.71 -11.76
CA LEU A 371 -6.37 -11.89 -11.63
C LEU A 371 -6.88 -13.00 -12.55
N LEU A 372 -6.47 -13.02 -13.81
CA LEU A 372 -6.87 -14.04 -14.80
C LEU A 372 -6.40 -15.44 -14.41
N ASP A 373 -5.16 -15.59 -13.93
CA ASP A 373 -4.58 -16.86 -13.45
C ASP A 373 -5.38 -17.48 -12.28
N ARG A 374 -6.22 -16.68 -11.63
CA ARG A 374 -7.02 -17.05 -10.46
C ARG A 374 -8.52 -17.09 -10.73
N GLY A 375 -8.96 -16.91 -11.98
CA GLY A 375 -10.38 -16.95 -12.35
C GLY A 375 -11.16 -15.72 -11.88
N ALA A 376 -10.57 -14.53 -11.94
CA ALA A 376 -11.28 -13.30 -11.63
C ALA A 376 -12.23 -12.85 -12.77
N TYR A 377 -13.26 -12.08 -12.41
CA TYR A 377 -13.92 -11.18 -13.35
C TYR A 377 -13.01 -9.96 -13.58
N LEU A 378 -12.76 -9.60 -14.83
CA LEU A 378 -11.86 -8.51 -15.17
C LEU A 378 -12.57 -7.51 -16.09
N SER A 379 -12.45 -6.22 -15.77
CA SER A 379 -12.97 -5.14 -16.60
C SER A 379 -12.01 -3.95 -16.61
N PRO A 380 -11.57 -3.46 -17.78
CA PRO A 380 -10.77 -2.24 -17.86
C PRO A 380 -11.58 -1.01 -17.40
N GLN A 381 -11.04 -0.24 -16.47
CA GLN A 381 -11.66 0.99 -15.95
C GLN A 381 -11.97 2.01 -17.06
N SER A 382 -11.18 2.03 -18.13
CA SER A 382 -11.32 2.96 -19.26
C SER A 382 -12.47 2.61 -20.22
N LYS A 383 -13.11 1.44 -20.05
CA LYS A 383 -14.19 0.95 -20.93
C LYS A 383 -15.46 0.68 -20.10
N PRO A 384 -16.34 1.68 -19.91
CA PRO A 384 -17.56 1.52 -19.11
C PRO A 384 -18.44 0.34 -19.55
N GLN A 385 -18.49 0.04 -20.86
CA GLN A 385 -19.25 -1.09 -21.40
C GLN A 385 -18.70 -2.43 -20.91
N ASP A 386 -17.38 -2.56 -20.74
CA ASP A 386 -16.77 -3.79 -20.22
C ASP A 386 -17.09 -3.97 -18.72
N VAL A 387 -17.22 -2.87 -17.97
CA VAL A 387 -17.67 -2.88 -16.56
C VAL A 387 -19.14 -3.31 -16.48
N GLU A 388 -19.99 -2.80 -17.37
CA GLU A 388 -21.41 -3.21 -17.51
C GLU A 388 -21.54 -4.71 -17.80
N LEU A 389 -20.81 -5.20 -18.81
CA LEU A 389 -20.82 -6.61 -19.19
C LEU A 389 -20.31 -7.52 -18.08
N ALA A 390 -19.26 -7.10 -17.34
CA ALA A 390 -18.75 -7.86 -16.21
C ALA A 390 -19.79 -7.96 -15.09
N LEU A 391 -20.49 -6.86 -14.74
CA LEU A 391 -21.53 -6.88 -13.73
C LEU A 391 -22.74 -7.74 -14.15
N GLU A 392 -23.15 -7.65 -15.42
CA GLU A 392 -24.23 -8.46 -15.98
C GLU A 392 -23.89 -9.95 -15.94
N ARG A 393 -22.64 -10.31 -16.27
CA ARG A 393 -22.14 -11.68 -16.13
C ARG A 393 -22.16 -12.15 -14.68
N ILE A 394 -21.65 -11.34 -13.75
CA ILE A 394 -21.67 -11.66 -12.30
C ILE A 394 -23.09 -11.91 -11.81
N TRP A 395 -24.04 -11.08 -12.24
CA TRP A 395 -25.46 -11.24 -11.90
C TRP A 395 -26.04 -12.57 -12.40
N ILE A 396 -25.79 -12.92 -13.67
CA ILE A 396 -26.26 -14.17 -14.28
C ILE A 396 -25.62 -15.37 -13.57
N ASP A 397 -24.30 -15.36 -13.40
CA ASP A 397 -23.56 -16.43 -12.74
C ASP A 397 -24.06 -16.65 -11.30
N TRP A 398 -24.37 -15.58 -10.56
CA TRP A 398 -24.96 -15.70 -9.22
C TRP A 398 -26.38 -16.28 -9.24
N LYS A 399 -27.24 -15.80 -10.15
CA LYS A 399 -28.63 -16.29 -10.30
C LYS A 399 -28.68 -17.78 -10.65
N GLU A 400 -27.73 -18.24 -11.46
CA GLU A 400 -27.59 -19.65 -11.83
C GLU A 400 -26.83 -20.49 -10.78
N ARG A 401 -26.31 -19.87 -9.72
CA ARG A 401 -25.46 -20.49 -8.70
C ARG A 401 -24.18 -21.12 -9.28
N LYS A 402 -23.54 -20.41 -10.21
CA LYS A 402 -22.32 -20.78 -10.94
C LYS A 402 -21.31 -19.64 -10.96
N LEU A 403 -21.15 -18.92 -9.84
CA LEU A 403 -20.06 -17.96 -9.70
C LEU A 403 -18.74 -18.65 -9.96
N ILE A 404 -17.77 -17.93 -10.52
CA ILE A 404 -16.44 -18.51 -10.79
C ILE A 404 -15.87 -19.07 -9.49
N GLU A 405 -15.45 -20.33 -9.54
CA GLU A 405 -14.65 -20.96 -8.49
C GLU A 405 -13.20 -20.49 -8.62
N PRO A 406 -12.70 -19.63 -7.72
CA PRO A 406 -11.35 -19.09 -7.85
C PRO A 406 -10.31 -20.17 -7.56
N LYS A 407 -9.19 -20.15 -8.30
CA LYS A 407 -8.03 -20.98 -7.96
C LYS A 407 -7.40 -20.41 -6.68
N TRP A 408 -7.40 -21.20 -5.61
CA TRP A 408 -6.76 -20.79 -4.36
C TRP A 408 -5.24 -20.92 -4.45
N ASP A 409 -4.60 -19.79 -4.73
CA ASP A 409 -3.15 -19.64 -4.86
C ASP A 409 -2.71 -18.33 -4.18
N PRO A 410 -2.71 -18.27 -2.84
CA PRO A 410 -2.37 -17.08 -2.10
C PRO A 410 -0.88 -16.76 -2.13
N LEU A 411 -0.56 -15.47 -2.01
CA LEU A 411 0.82 -14.99 -1.91
C LEU A 411 1.12 -14.63 -0.47
N GLY A 412 1.99 -15.41 0.16
CA GLY A 412 2.40 -15.22 1.55
C GLY A 412 3.61 -14.29 1.71
N VAL A 413 3.75 -13.70 2.89
CA VAL A 413 4.90 -12.86 3.24
C VAL A 413 6.17 -13.71 3.40
N ASP A 414 6.02 -14.97 3.76
CA ASP A 414 7.07 -15.99 3.81
C ASP A 414 7.83 -16.09 2.47
N GLN A 415 7.10 -16.18 1.34
CA GLN A 415 7.68 -16.23 0.00
C GLN A 415 8.57 -14.99 -0.27
N SER A 416 8.09 -13.81 0.14
CA SER A 416 8.82 -12.56 0.02
C SER A 416 10.08 -12.54 0.90
N ALA A 417 9.95 -12.92 2.18
CA ALA A 417 11.04 -12.94 3.13
C ALA A 417 12.15 -13.93 2.74
N TYR A 418 11.79 -15.14 2.31
CA TYR A 418 12.75 -16.14 1.85
C TYR A 418 13.47 -15.70 0.58
N ARG A 419 12.76 -15.08 -0.38
CA ARG A 419 13.41 -14.50 -1.57
C ARG A 419 14.45 -13.45 -1.16
N ILE A 420 14.11 -12.52 -0.28
CA ILE A 420 15.06 -11.49 0.21
C ILE A 420 16.30 -12.14 0.82
N LEU A 421 16.12 -13.14 1.69
CA LEU A 421 17.23 -13.84 2.32
C LEU A 421 18.12 -14.57 1.31
N SER A 422 17.52 -15.20 0.28
CA SER A 422 18.26 -15.85 -0.81
C SER A 422 19.10 -14.84 -1.59
N GLU A 423 18.48 -13.74 -2.01
CA GLU A 423 19.16 -12.67 -2.78
C GLU A 423 20.32 -12.04 -1.98
N MET A 424 20.14 -11.87 -0.67
CA MET A 424 21.21 -11.42 0.23
C MET A 424 22.37 -12.42 0.32
N GLN A 425 22.08 -13.72 0.39
CA GLN A 425 23.11 -14.75 0.42
C GLN A 425 23.90 -14.82 -0.90
N GLU A 426 23.20 -14.69 -2.03
CA GLU A 426 23.80 -14.80 -3.35
C GLU A 426 24.61 -13.56 -3.74
N ASN A 427 24.08 -12.35 -3.51
CA ASN A 427 24.65 -11.13 -4.06
C ASN A 427 25.47 -10.31 -3.07
N ILE A 428 25.29 -10.50 -1.75
CA ILE A 428 26.04 -9.74 -0.73
C ILE A 428 27.07 -10.61 -0.04
N ARG A 429 26.71 -11.82 0.41
CA ARG A 429 27.62 -12.65 1.23
C ARG A 429 28.69 -13.39 0.43
N LYS A 430 28.48 -13.65 -0.86
CA LYS A 430 29.45 -14.35 -1.73
C LYS A 430 30.48 -13.44 -2.40
N ASN A 431 30.27 -12.12 -2.39
CA ASN A 431 31.17 -11.12 -2.96
C ASN A 431 31.62 -10.13 -1.87
N PRO A 432 32.55 -10.54 -0.98
CA PRO A 432 33.06 -9.67 0.11
C PRO A 432 33.87 -8.47 -0.39
#